data_AF-A0A8C4R244-F1
#
_entry.id   AF-A0A8C4R244-F1
#
_cell.length_a   1.000
_cell.length_b   1.000
_cell.length_c   1.000
_cell.angle_alpha   90.00
_cell.angle_beta   90.00
_cell.angle_gamma   90.00
#
_symmetry.space_group_name_H-M   'P 1'
#
loop_
_entity.id
_entity.type
_entity.pdbx_description
1 polymer ?
#
loop_
_entity_poly.entity_id
_entity_poly.type
_entity_poly.pdbx_seq_one_letter_code
_entity_poly.pdbx_strand_id
1 'polypeptide(L)'
;MSEEKKECGEEDSEQNSKGGHPVCPPSPCACSSACLLPVGQPAHHRLHPSSSHARGCSATILPPATTRAEPPGFVPFSSVIESEVRGAPAIAAVGCLSLAVELVHKDFSTTEEVAEFVHEKLQCLVSARPTAVNMAREAQELEVVFREMIRKEGSTATGVRDWLVTKIEGIPERDIQVNRNIGQHGARHIIARARDQKVVILTHCNTGALATCGYGTALGVVRALHEAGTLERVYCTETRPYNQGARLTAYELVAEGIPGTLLADSAVAFAMAQKKITAVVVGADRIVANGDVANKLGTFSLALAAHYHQIPFYVAAPSSSWDPKLPCGSSVVIEERTAAELTHINGQRIAAQGIDVWNPAFDITPVNLITGGIITELGVFPAANLTAAMLVSKS
;
A
#
# COMPACT_ATOMS: atom_id res chain seq x y z
N MET A 1 62.17 -5.65 31.84
CA MET A 1 62.10 -5.57 33.32
C MET A 1 60.63 -5.37 33.64
N SER A 2 59.86 -6.47 33.62
CA SER A 2 59.59 -7.42 34.74
C SER A 2 58.26 -7.03 35.41
N GLU A 3 57.14 -7.67 35.04
CA GLU A 3 56.47 -8.79 35.76
C GLU A 3 55.72 -8.28 37.01
N GLU A 4 54.47 -8.65 37.36
CA GLU A 4 53.78 -9.95 37.48
C GLU A 4 52.27 -9.77 37.19
N LYS A 5 51.54 -10.64 36.46
CA LYS A 5 50.97 -11.97 36.78
C LYS A 5 50.15 -12.09 38.08
N LYS A 6 48.85 -12.37 37.93
CA LYS A 6 48.06 -13.28 38.80
C LYS A 6 46.95 -13.95 37.99
N GLU A 7 47.12 -15.26 37.78
CA GLU A 7 46.10 -16.25 37.44
C GLU A 7 45.49 -16.83 38.73
N CYS A 8 44.29 -17.40 38.61
CA CYS A 8 43.69 -18.58 39.29
C CYS A 8 42.16 -18.42 39.20
N GLY A 9 41.33 -19.38 38.80
CA GLY A 9 41.51 -20.77 38.39
C GLY A 9 40.13 -21.36 38.04
N GLU A 10 40.11 -22.38 37.19
CA GLU A 10 38.98 -23.25 36.86
C GLU A 10 38.58 -24.13 38.06
N GLU A 11 37.32 -24.57 38.12
CA GLU A 11 37.00 -25.95 38.54
C GLU A 11 35.59 -26.37 38.10
N ASP A 12 35.54 -27.59 37.56
CA ASP A 12 34.42 -28.32 36.98
C ASP A 12 33.36 -28.81 37.98
N SER A 13 32.17 -29.14 37.48
CA SER A 13 31.47 -30.36 37.91
C SER A 13 30.36 -30.79 36.94
N GLU A 14 30.63 -31.89 36.22
CA GLU A 14 29.64 -32.82 35.69
C GLU A 14 28.95 -33.59 36.84
N GLN A 15 27.64 -33.87 36.74
CA GLN A 15 27.07 -35.24 36.80
C GLN A 15 25.53 -35.26 36.74
N ASN A 16 25.01 -35.62 35.56
CA ASN A 16 24.23 -36.85 35.27
C ASN A 16 23.05 -37.28 36.20
N SER A 17 21.81 -37.29 35.67
CA SER A 17 20.88 -38.43 35.83
C SER A 17 19.65 -38.40 34.88
N LYS A 18 19.75 -39.22 33.82
CA LYS A 18 18.79 -40.19 33.24
C LYS A 18 17.26 -40.04 33.41
N GLY A 19 16.58 -40.20 32.27
CA GLY A 19 15.23 -40.77 32.09
C GLY A 19 14.37 -39.90 31.16
N GLY A 20 13.78 -40.32 30.05
CA GLY A 20 13.58 -41.63 29.43
C GLY A 20 12.36 -41.53 28.50
N HIS A 21 12.60 -41.75 27.22
CA HIS A 21 11.67 -42.08 26.12
C HIS A 21 10.92 -41.01 25.30
N PRO A 22 10.76 -41.27 23.98
CA PRO A 22 10.44 -40.29 22.95
C PRO A 22 8.99 -40.40 22.45
N VAL A 23 8.39 -39.32 21.96
CA VAL A 23 7.20 -39.40 21.11
C VAL A 23 7.26 -38.35 20.00
N CYS A 24 7.39 -38.83 18.77
CA CYS A 24 7.07 -38.16 17.51
C CYS A 24 6.87 -39.28 16.47
N PRO A 25 6.04 -39.18 15.42
CA PRO A 25 4.89 -38.32 15.12
C PRO A 25 3.63 -39.16 14.79
N PRO A 26 2.59 -38.57 14.18
CA PRO A 26 2.16 -39.19 12.92
C PRO A 26 1.86 -38.15 11.83
N SER A 27 2.61 -38.24 10.73
CA SER A 27 2.08 -38.19 9.37
C SER A 27 2.37 -39.58 8.78
N PRO A 28 1.53 -40.15 7.89
CA PRO A 28 1.38 -39.61 6.54
C PRO A 28 -0.02 -39.79 5.91
N CYS A 29 -0.39 -38.89 5.00
CA CYS A 29 -1.15 -39.33 3.83
C CYS A 29 -0.54 -38.66 2.61
N ALA A 30 0.26 -39.45 1.90
CA ALA A 30 0.69 -39.14 0.56
C ALA A 30 -0.49 -39.42 -0.38
N CYS A 31 -0.84 -38.46 -1.22
CA CYS A 31 -1.34 -38.79 -2.54
C CYS A 31 -0.67 -37.85 -3.55
N SER A 32 0.42 -38.36 -4.10
CA SER A 32 1.00 -37.93 -5.37
C SER A 32 -0.09 -38.01 -6.44
N SER A 33 -0.20 -36.97 -7.27
CA SER A 33 -0.24 -37.10 -8.74
C SER A 33 -0.16 -35.71 -9.37
N ALA A 34 0.87 -35.53 -10.18
CA ALA A 34 1.08 -34.35 -11.01
C ALA A 34 0.00 -34.23 -12.10
N CYS A 35 -0.45 -33.01 -12.35
CA CYS A 35 -0.89 -32.57 -13.67
C CYS A 35 -0.35 -31.16 -13.89
N LEU A 36 0.84 -31.11 -14.50
CA LEU A 36 1.37 -29.91 -15.15
C LEU A 36 0.51 -29.62 -16.38
N LEU A 37 -0.15 -28.46 -16.40
CA LEU A 37 -0.71 -27.83 -17.60
C LEU A 37 -0.53 -26.30 -17.53
N PRO A 38 -0.48 -25.63 -18.67
CA PRO A 38 0.54 -24.61 -18.94
C PRO A 38 0.22 -23.23 -18.38
N VAL A 39 1.29 -22.49 -18.11
CA VAL A 39 1.31 -21.04 -17.90
C VAL A 39 0.66 -20.35 -19.10
N GLY A 40 -0.51 -19.75 -18.89
CA GLY A 40 -1.22 -19.05 -19.96
C GLY A 40 -2.49 -18.37 -19.48
N GLN A 41 -2.34 -17.11 -19.05
CA GLN A 41 -3.21 -15.93 -19.28
C GLN A 41 -3.07 -14.93 -18.12
N PRO A 42 -2.98 -13.61 -18.40
CA PRO A 42 -2.86 -12.60 -17.36
C PRO A 42 -4.18 -12.51 -16.59
N ALA A 43 -4.21 -13.04 -15.36
CA ALA A 43 -5.33 -12.83 -14.47
C ALA A 43 -5.30 -11.36 -14.00
N HIS A 44 -6.27 -10.56 -14.44
CA HIS A 44 -6.47 -9.24 -13.87
C HIS A 44 -6.82 -9.38 -12.38
N HIS A 45 -5.88 -9.01 -11.49
CA HIS A 45 -6.11 -8.94 -10.06
C HIS A 45 -6.90 -7.66 -9.74
N ARG A 46 -8.24 -7.77 -9.78
CA ARG A 46 -9.19 -6.70 -9.43
C ARG A 46 -9.98 -7.07 -8.19
N LEU A 47 -10.32 -6.07 -7.38
CA LEU A 47 -11.47 -6.17 -6.48
C LEU A 47 -12.72 -6.30 -7.36
N HIS A 48 -13.40 -7.45 -7.29
CA HIS A 48 -14.66 -7.65 -8.01
C HIS A 48 -15.83 -7.53 -7.03
N PRO A 49 -16.71 -6.52 -7.18
CA PRO A 49 -18.01 -6.57 -6.56
C PRO A 49 -18.85 -7.63 -7.28
N SER A 50 -19.36 -8.61 -6.54
CA SER A 50 -20.51 -9.40 -6.98
C SER A 50 -21.61 -9.18 -5.96
N SER A 51 -22.87 -9.15 -6.39
CA SER A 51 -24.07 -8.80 -5.60
C SER A 51 -24.34 -9.65 -4.35
N SER A 52 -23.42 -10.55 -3.98
CA SER A 52 -23.44 -11.36 -2.76
C SER A 52 -22.08 -11.46 -2.06
N HIS A 53 -20.96 -10.99 -2.65
CA HIS A 53 -19.60 -11.20 -2.14
C HIS A 53 -18.62 -10.10 -2.59
N ALA A 54 -17.85 -9.55 -1.65
CA ALA A 54 -16.63 -8.77 -1.92
C ALA A 54 -15.41 -9.73 -1.94
N ARG A 55 -14.55 -9.64 -2.97
CA ARG A 55 -13.35 -10.48 -3.10
C ARG A 55 -12.08 -9.62 -3.09
N GLY A 56 -11.15 -9.93 -2.19
CA GLY A 56 -9.81 -9.32 -2.09
C GLY A 56 -8.67 -10.35 -2.23
N CYS A 57 -7.48 -9.91 -2.65
CA CYS A 57 -6.28 -10.74 -2.64
C CYS A 57 -5.48 -10.51 -1.34
N SER A 58 -5.13 -11.58 -0.61
CA SER A 58 -4.30 -11.48 0.60
C SER A 58 -2.83 -11.22 0.22
N ALA A 59 -2.32 -10.04 0.60
CA ALA A 59 -0.94 -9.62 0.34
C ALA A 59 0.10 -10.33 1.22
N THR A 60 -0.34 -11.10 2.23
CA THR A 60 0.55 -11.84 3.14
C THR A 60 1.16 -13.07 2.49
N ILE A 61 0.56 -13.61 1.41
CA ILE A 61 0.86 -14.96 0.89
C ILE A 61 1.65 -14.97 -0.45
N LEU A 62 1.85 -13.83 -1.12
CA LEU A 62 2.54 -13.78 -2.43
C LEU A 62 4.08 -13.61 -2.31
N PRO A 63 4.92 -14.33 -3.09
CA PRO A 63 4.83 -15.73 -3.56
C PRO A 63 5.96 -16.64 -2.97
N PRO A 64 5.79 -17.99 -2.95
CA PRO A 64 5.98 -18.80 -4.17
C PRO A 64 4.75 -19.57 -4.69
N ALA A 65 3.54 -19.32 -4.20
CA ALA A 65 2.32 -19.80 -4.87
C ALA A 65 1.20 -18.76 -4.74
N THR A 66 0.70 -18.28 -5.88
CA THR A 66 -0.58 -17.56 -5.95
C THR A 66 -1.70 -18.53 -5.62
N THR A 67 -2.06 -18.67 -4.35
CA THR A 67 -3.34 -19.26 -3.99
C THR A 67 -4.40 -18.19 -4.19
N ARG A 68 -5.23 -18.35 -5.22
CA ARG A 68 -6.59 -17.79 -5.18
C ARG A 68 -7.26 -18.52 -4.02
N ALA A 69 -7.74 -17.81 -3.01
CA ALA A 69 -8.60 -18.44 -2.01
C ALA A 69 -9.83 -19.01 -2.74
N GLU A 70 -10.01 -20.33 -2.71
CA GLU A 70 -11.24 -20.98 -3.15
C GLU A 70 -12.38 -20.68 -2.15
N PRO A 71 -13.65 -20.65 -2.59
CA PRO A 71 -14.72 -19.96 -1.88
C PRO A 71 -15.13 -20.72 -0.61
N PRO A 72 -15.19 -20.00 0.52
CA PRO A 72 -16.49 -19.74 1.13
C PRO A 72 -16.66 -18.24 1.47
N GLY A 73 -17.89 -17.83 1.73
CA GLY A 73 -18.30 -16.42 1.80
C GLY A 73 -17.62 -15.56 2.87
N PHE A 74 -18.00 -14.27 2.86
CA PHE A 74 -17.65 -13.24 3.83
C PHE A 74 -16.14 -12.94 3.98
N VAL A 75 -15.72 -11.75 3.54
CA VAL A 75 -14.44 -11.17 3.99
C VAL A 75 -14.74 -10.49 5.33
N PRO A 76 -14.34 -11.07 6.48
CA PRO A 76 -14.69 -10.51 7.77
C PRO A 76 -13.94 -9.20 8.00
N PHE A 77 -14.55 -8.29 8.76
CA PHE A 77 -13.90 -7.08 9.27
C PHE A 77 -12.51 -7.34 9.89
N SER A 78 -12.26 -8.54 10.47
CA SER A 78 -10.96 -8.95 10.99
C SER A 78 -9.84 -8.98 9.94
N SER A 79 -10.14 -9.29 8.67
CA SER A 79 -9.14 -9.31 7.59
C SER A 79 -8.60 -7.92 7.21
N VAL A 80 -9.40 -6.87 7.42
CA VAL A 80 -8.96 -5.46 7.29
C VAL A 80 -8.00 -5.09 8.43
N ILE A 81 -8.20 -5.68 9.61
CA ILE A 81 -7.38 -5.47 10.80
C ILE A 81 -6.05 -6.24 10.69
N GLU A 82 -6.07 -7.49 10.22
CA GLU A 82 -4.93 -8.42 10.19
C GLU A 82 -3.90 -8.16 9.07
N SER A 83 -3.98 -7.03 8.37
CA SER A 83 -3.02 -6.60 7.32
C SER A 83 -3.00 -7.44 6.04
N GLU A 84 -4.05 -8.22 5.76
CA GLU A 84 -4.18 -8.96 4.50
C GLU A 84 -4.42 -8.04 3.31
N VAL A 85 -5.19 -6.96 3.53
CA VAL A 85 -5.40 -5.86 2.58
C VAL A 85 -4.41 -4.74 2.88
N ARG A 86 -3.71 -4.25 1.86
CA ARG A 86 -2.70 -3.19 1.98
C ARG A 86 -2.95 -2.08 0.97
N GLY A 87 -2.49 -0.88 1.32
CA GLY A 87 -2.71 0.34 0.56
C GLY A 87 -3.98 1.07 1.00
N ALA A 88 -3.86 2.37 1.27
CA ALA A 88 -4.93 3.15 1.87
C ALA A 88 -6.24 3.16 1.04
N PRO A 89 -6.21 3.26 -0.31
CA PRO A 89 -7.42 3.18 -1.12
C PRO A 89 -8.08 1.79 -1.08
N ALA A 90 -7.29 0.71 -1.15
CA ALA A 90 -7.82 -0.65 -1.09
C ALA A 90 -8.47 -0.97 0.27
N ILE A 91 -7.85 -0.51 1.37
CA ILE A 91 -8.40 -0.65 2.73
C ILE A 91 -9.76 0.06 2.82
N ALA A 92 -9.87 1.30 2.32
CA ALA A 92 -11.11 2.06 2.35
C ALA A 92 -12.22 1.39 1.51
N ALA A 93 -11.87 0.93 0.31
CA ALA A 93 -12.81 0.24 -0.57
C ALA A 93 -13.31 -1.09 0.03
N VAL A 94 -12.41 -1.94 0.54
CA VAL A 94 -12.81 -3.21 1.19
C VAL A 94 -13.65 -2.93 2.43
N GLY A 95 -13.26 -1.93 3.24
CA GLY A 95 -14.02 -1.48 4.41
C GLY A 95 -15.46 -1.11 4.04
N CYS A 96 -15.63 -0.22 3.07
CA CYS A 96 -16.96 0.20 2.60
C CYS A 96 -17.75 -0.95 1.95
N LEU A 97 -17.11 -1.79 1.13
CA LEU A 97 -17.77 -2.95 0.53
C LEU A 97 -18.27 -3.93 1.58
N SER A 98 -17.56 -4.08 2.71
CA SER A 98 -18.03 -4.91 3.82
C SER A 98 -19.33 -4.36 4.44
N LEU A 99 -19.45 -3.03 4.56
CA LEU A 99 -20.70 -2.37 4.94
C LEU A 99 -21.83 -2.63 3.93
N ALA A 100 -21.57 -2.58 2.62
CA ALA A 100 -22.59 -2.92 1.62
C ALA A 100 -23.11 -4.36 1.76
N VAL A 101 -22.23 -5.32 2.05
CA VAL A 101 -22.63 -6.71 2.31
C VAL A 101 -23.56 -6.80 3.52
N GLU A 102 -23.20 -6.14 4.63
CA GLU A 102 -24.05 -6.12 5.83
C GLU A 102 -25.40 -5.44 5.57
N LEU A 103 -25.42 -4.34 4.82
CA LEU A 103 -26.66 -3.64 4.46
C LEU A 103 -27.62 -4.55 3.69
N VAL A 104 -27.13 -5.33 2.73
CA VAL A 104 -27.97 -6.25 1.93
C VAL A 104 -28.60 -7.36 2.78
N HIS A 105 -27.97 -7.73 3.90
CA HIS A 105 -28.41 -8.85 4.75
C HIS A 105 -29.24 -8.41 5.96
N LYS A 106 -29.55 -7.11 6.06
CA LYS A 106 -30.32 -6.53 7.17
C LYS A 106 -31.58 -5.85 6.65
N ASP A 107 -32.69 -6.14 7.30
CA ASP A 107 -33.94 -5.44 7.10
C ASP A 107 -34.01 -4.23 8.03
N PHE A 108 -34.56 -3.14 7.50
CA PHE A 108 -34.72 -1.88 8.21
C PHE A 108 -36.16 -1.41 8.05
N SER A 109 -36.77 -0.99 9.17
CA SER A 109 -38.16 -0.53 9.20
C SER A 109 -38.27 0.96 8.91
N THR A 110 -37.25 1.73 9.27
CA THR A 110 -37.22 3.20 9.16
C THR A 110 -35.91 3.69 8.55
N THR A 111 -35.91 4.91 8.02
CA THR A 111 -34.70 5.56 7.50
C THR A 111 -33.70 5.87 8.61
N GLU A 112 -34.20 6.12 9.82
CA GLU A 112 -33.42 6.40 11.03
C GLU A 112 -32.61 5.16 11.46
N GLU A 113 -33.21 3.97 11.40
CA GLU A 113 -32.51 2.70 11.68
C GLU A 113 -31.36 2.45 10.69
N VAL A 114 -31.56 2.74 9.39
CA VAL A 114 -30.48 2.66 8.41
C VAL A 114 -29.38 3.66 8.78
N ALA A 115 -29.77 4.86 9.23
CA ALA A 115 -28.84 5.93 9.53
C ALA A 115 -27.93 5.65 10.72
N GLU A 116 -28.51 5.16 11.81
CA GLU A 116 -27.77 4.75 13.00
C GLU A 116 -26.81 3.61 12.68
N PHE A 117 -27.27 2.59 11.94
CA PHE A 117 -26.45 1.46 11.54
C PHE A 117 -25.26 1.86 10.68
N VAL A 118 -25.49 2.68 9.65
CA VAL A 118 -24.43 3.18 8.75
C VAL A 118 -23.42 4.01 9.52
N HIS A 119 -23.89 4.92 10.38
CA HIS A 119 -22.99 5.75 11.19
C HIS A 119 -22.11 4.89 12.12
N GLU A 120 -22.70 3.96 12.87
CA GLU A 120 -21.96 3.06 13.77
C GLU A 120 -20.87 2.29 13.03
N LYS A 121 -21.21 1.71 11.86
CA LYS A 121 -20.27 0.91 11.07
C LYS A 121 -19.16 1.74 10.45
N LEU A 122 -19.47 2.94 9.96
CA LEU A 122 -18.44 3.85 9.44
C LEU A 122 -17.49 4.30 10.55
N GLN A 123 -17.99 4.64 11.74
CA GLN A 123 -17.13 4.98 12.89
C GLN A 123 -16.23 3.80 13.29
N CYS A 124 -16.77 2.58 13.30
CA CYS A 124 -15.99 1.37 13.54
C CYS A 124 -14.86 1.20 12.52
N LEU A 125 -15.16 1.34 11.22
CA LEU A 125 -14.16 1.27 10.15
C LEU A 125 -13.06 2.33 10.27
N VAL A 126 -13.42 3.57 10.62
CA VAL A 126 -12.45 4.65 10.83
C VAL A 126 -11.55 4.36 12.03
N SER A 127 -12.11 3.81 13.11
CA SER A 127 -11.35 3.49 14.33
C SER A 127 -10.39 2.31 14.17
N ALA A 128 -10.63 1.41 13.20
CA ALA A 128 -9.82 0.21 12.99
C ALA A 128 -8.37 0.53 12.57
N ARG A 129 -8.16 1.61 11.80
CA ARG A 129 -6.84 2.09 11.35
C ARG A 129 -6.81 3.62 11.26
N PRO A 130 -6.64 4.34 12.38
CA PRO A 130 -6.76 5.80 12.42
C PRO A 130 -5.67 6.55 11.61
N THR A 131 -4.59 5.87 11.21
CA THR A 131 -3.53 6.44 10.37
C THR A 131 -3.92 6.52 8.88
N ALA A 132 -4.91 5.73 8.43
CA ALA A 132 -5.39 5.70 7.05
C ALA A 132 -6.43 6.79 6.78
N VAL A 133 -5.97 7.99 6.40
CA VAL A 133 -6.84 9.15 6.10
C VAL A 133 -7.89 8.84 5.04
N ASN A 134 -7.58 7.95 4.08
CA ASN A 134 -8.51 7.55 3.02
C ASN A 134 -9.78 6.90 3.57
N MET A 135 -9.71 6.07 4.63
CA MET A 135 -10.90 5.46 5.23
C MET A 135 -11.77 6.51 5.91
N ALA A 136 -11.17 7.42 6.68
CA ALA A 136 -11.88 8.53 7.32
C ALA A 136 -12.55 9.45 6.30
N ARG A 137 -11.88 9.72 5.18
CA ARG A 137 -12.42 10.55 4.11
C ARG A 137 -13.56 9.89 3.35
N GLU A 138 -13.40 8.63 2.93
CA GLU A 138 -14.48 7.88 2.28
C GLU A 138 -15.70 7.74 3.20
N ALA A 139 -15.49 7.45 4.50
CA ALA A 139 -16.57 7.43 5.48
C ALA A 139 -17.28 8.79 5.59
N GLN A 140 -16.54 9.88 5.68
CA GLN A 140 -17.12 11.23 5.74
C GLN A 140 -17.90 11.57 4.46
N GLU A 141 -17.35 11.26 3.29
CA GLU A 141 -18.01 11.49 2.00
C GLU A 141 -19.30 10.68 1.88
N LEU A 142 -19.29 9.40 2.30
CA LEU A 142 -20.48 8.55 2.37
C LEU A 142 -21.52 9.11 3.36
N GLU A 143 -21.13 9.52 4.56
CA GLU A 143 -22.06 10.10 5.55
C GLU A 143 -22.76 11.34 5.01
N VAL A 144 -22.04 12.23 4.33
CA VAL A 144 -22.61 13.47 3.76
C VAL A 144 -23.67 13.14 2.71
N VAL A 145 -23.30 12.36 1.68
CA VAL A 145 -24.22 12.06 0.57
C VAL A 145 -25.42 11.22 1.03
N PHE A 146 -25.23 10.39 2.05
CA PHE A 146 -26.28 9.57 2.63
C PHE A 146 -27.27 10.40 3.46
N ARG A 147 -26.80 11.36 4.27
CA ARG A 147 -27.69 12.31 4.98
C ARG A 147 -28.51 13.15 4.01
N GLU A 148 -27.95 13.55 2.87
CA GLU A 148 -28.68 14.23 1.80
C GLU A 148 -29.76 13.33 1.19
N MET A 149 -29.46 12.05 0.98
CA MET A 149 -30.42 11.09 0.44
C MET A 149 -31.61 10.88 1.38
N ILE A 150 -31.39 10.71 2.70
CA ILE A 150 -32.45 10.53 3.69
C ILE A 150 -33.40 11.73 3.75
N ARG A 151 -32.90 12.95 3.55
CA ARG A 151 -33.70 14.19 3.61
C ARG A 151 -34.63 14.39 2.41
N LYS A 152 -34.51 13.58 1.36
CA LYS A 152 -35.40 13.69 0.19
C LYS A 152 -36.80 13.21 0.54
N GLU A 153 -37.80 13.99 0.13
CA GLU A 153 -39.21 13.62 0.31
C GLU A 153 -39.51 12.27 -0.39
N GLY A 154 -40.24 11.40 0.30
CA GLY A 154 -40.56 10.06 -0.21
C GLY A 154 -39.47 8.99 -0.03
N SER A 155 -38.39 9.29 0.71
CA SER A 155 -37.35 8.31 1.05
C SER A 155 -37.92 7.17 1.90
N THR A 156 -37.58 5.93 1.53
CA THR A 156 -37.94 4.72 2.27
C THR A 156 -36.67 4.01 2.77
N ALA A 157 -36.78 3.24 3.85
CA ALA A 157 -35.64 2.48 4.40
C ALA A 157 -34.95 1.61 3.32
N THR A 158 -35.75 0.85 2.56
CA THR A 158 -35.28 0.03 1.43
C THR A 158 -34.63 0.87 0.33
N GLY A 159 -35.27 1.97 -0.08
CA GLY A 159 -34.76 2.82 -1.16
C GLY A 159 -33.43 3.49 -0.82
N VAL A 160 -33.28 3.99 0.42
CA VAL A 160 -32.03 4.62 0.87
C VAL A 160 -30.93 3.56 1.03
N ARG A 161 -31.24 2.38 1.58
CA ARG A 161 -30.31 1.25 1.69
C ARG A 161 -29.77 0.84 0.32
N ASP A 162 -30.64 0.57 -0.65
CA ASP A 162 -30.25 0.09 -1.98
C ASP A 162 -29.44 1.15 -2.75
N TRP A 163 -29.80 2.43 -2.58
CA TRP A 163 -29.02 3.54 -3.12
C TRP A 163 -27.62 3.60 -2.53
N LEU A 164 -27.48 3.43 -1.20
CA LEU A 164 -26.17 3.44 -0.54
C LEU A 164 -25.31 2.25 -0.96
N VAL A 165 -25.89 1.05 -1.06
CA VAL A 165 -25.21 -0.13 -1.60
C VAL A 165 -24.67 0.16 -2.99
N THR A 166 -25.50 0.68 -3.90
CA THR A 166 -25.07 1.07 -5.26
C THR A 166 -23.93 2.09 -5.24
N LYS A 167 -23.99 3.08 -4.34
CA LYS A 167 -22.95 4.11 -4.19
C LYS A 167 -21.61 3.53 -3.75
N ILE A 168 -21.65 2.59 -2.80
CA ILE A 168 -20.49 1.86 -2.28
C ILE A 168 -19.90 0.92 -3.35
N GLU A 169 -20.74 0.18 -4.07
CA GLU A 169 -20.32 -0.71 -5.17
C GLU A 169 -19.59 0.04 -6.29
N GLY A 170 -19.87 1.34 -6.46
CA GLY A 170 -19.17 2.22 -7.40
C GLY A 170 -17.81 2.75 -6.91
N ILE A 171 -17.38 2.48 -5.67
CA ILE A 171 -16.08 2.95 -5.14
C ILE A 171 -14.90 2.38 -5.94
N PRO A 172 -14.80 1.05 -6.19
CA PRO A 172 -13.64 0.49 -6.88
C PRO A 172 -13.43 1.05 -8.28
N GLU A 173 -14.50 1.22 -9.07
CA GLU A 173 -14.39 1.73 -10.43
C GLU A 173 -13.96 3.21 -10.44
N ARG A 174 -14.48 4.01 -9.49
CA ARG A 174 -14.03 5.41 -9.32
C ARG A 174 -12.54 5.47 -8.97
N ASP A 175 -12.07 4.64 -8.03
CA ASP A 175 -10.65 4.58 -7.66
C ASP A 175 -9.77 4.15 -8.83
N ILE A 176 -10.19 3.15 -9.61
CA ILE A 176 -9.48 2.73 -10.84
C ILE A 176 -9.37 3.87 -11.84
N GLN A 177 -10.44 4.65 -12.05
CA GLN A 177 -10.42 5.79 -12.96
C GLN A 177 -9.46 6.90 -12.47
N VAL A 178 -9.48 7.19 -11.17
CA VAL A 178 -8.53 8.12 -10.52
C VAL A 178 -7.09 7.65 -10.76
N ASN A 179 -6.80 6.38 -10.50
CA ASN A 179 -5.48 5.78 -10.70
C ASN A 179 -5.01 5.82 -12.16
N ARG A 180 -5.92 5.58 -13.12
CA ARG A 180 -5.62 5.73 -14.55
C ARG A 180 -5.28 7.16 -14.92
N ASN A 181 -6.02 8.14 -14.43
CA ASN A 181 -5.73 9.55 -14.68
C ASN A 181 -4.37 9.95 -14.10
N ILE A 182 -4.05 9.52 -12.86
CA ILE A 182 -2.72 9.70 -12.25
C ILE A 182 -1.63 9.14 -13.18
N GLY A 183 -1.78 7.89 -13.61
CA GLY A 183 -0.82 7.24 -14.50
C GLY A 183 -0.61 8.01 -15.81
N GLN A 184 -1.70 8.40 -16.46
CA GLN A 184 -1.67 9.14 -17.74
C GLN A 184 -1.04 10.54 -17.60
N HIS A 185 -1.42 11.30 -16.56
CA HIS A 185 -0.86 12.63 -16.31
C HIS A 185 0.63 12.55 -15.98
N GLY A 186 1.02 11.60 -15.12
CA GLY A 186 2.41 11.37 -14.76
C GLY A 186 3.26 10.97 -15.97
N ALA A 187 2.80 9.98 -16.75
CA ALA A 187 3.51 9.52 -17.94
C ALA A 187 3.69 10.64 -18.96
N ARG A 188 2.63 11.39 -19.28
CA ARG A 188 2.69 12.51 -20.21
C ARG A 188 3.71 13.57 -19.77
N HIS A 189 3.70 13.93 -18.49
CA HIS A 189 4.62 14.94 -17.97
C HIS A 189 6.08 14.46 -17.97
N ILE A 190 6.32 13.20 -17.62
CA ILE A 190 7.67 12.59 -17.64
C ILE A 190 8.20 12.50 -19.08
N ILE A 191 7.38 12.01 -20.03
CA ILE A 191 7.76 11.91 -21.45
C ILE A 191 8.13 13.28 -22.03
N ALA A 192 7.32 14.30 -21.75
CA ALA A 192 7.58 15.66 -22.23
C ALA A 192 8.95 16.21 -21.78
N ARG A 193 9.47 15.74 -20.63
CA ARG A 193 10.79 16.12 -20.11
C ARG A 193 11.93 15.25 -20.67
N ALA A 194 11.62 14.05 -21.15
CA ALA A 194 12.59 13.07 -21.62
C ALA A 194 13.15 13.36 -23.04
N ARG A 195 12.65 14.39 -23.73
CA ARG A 195 13.15 14.85 -25.06
C ARG A 195 13.31 13.69 -26.06
N ASP A 196 12.25 12.92 -26.26
CA ASP A 196 12.16 11.76 -27.16
C ASP A 196 13.04 10.55 -26.80
N GLN A 197 13.64 10.53 -25.60
CA GLN A 197 14.33 9.35 -25.08
C GLN A 197 13.36 8.43 -24.33
N LYS A 198 13.65 7.13 -24.36
CA LYS A 198 13.00 6.20 -23.44
C LYS A 198 13.38 6.54 -22.00
N VAL A 199 12.48 6.27 -21.08
CA VAL A 199 12.64 6.62 -19.67
C VAL A 199 12.98 5.41 -18.82
N VAL A 200 13.85 5.65 -17.83
CA VAL A 200 14.25 4.68 -16.81
C VAL A 200 13.72 5.17 -15.47
N ILE A 201 12.74 4.47 -14.94
CA ILE A 201 12.07 4.87 -13.71
C ILE A 201 12.67 4.13 -12.51
N LEU A 202 12.82 4.82 -11.37
CA LEU A 202 12.99 4.17 -10.07
C LEU A 202 11.75 4.38 -9.21
N THR A 203 11.30 3.33 -8.53
CA THR A 203 10.14 3.38 -7.63
C THR A 203 10.42 2.65 -6.32
N HIS A 204 9.54 2.83 -5.34
CA HIS A 204 9.71 2.40 -3.97
C HIS A 204 8.40 1.87 -3.38
N CYS A 205 8.49 0.91 -2.46
CA CYS A 205 7.35 0.20 -1.89
C CYS A 205 6.51 -0.49 -2.98
N ASN A 206 5.22 -0.67 -2.70
CA ASN A 206 4.21 -1.10 -3.64
C ASN A 206 3.09 -0.07 -3.73
N THR A 207 2.80 0.34 -4.96
CA THR A 207 1.82 1.38 -5.31
C THR A 207 0.98 0.93 -6.50
N GLY A 208 0.88 -0.39 -6.69
CA GLY A 208 0.21 -1.02 -7.83
C GLY A 208 -1.25 -1.34 -7.59
N ALA A 209 -1.75 -2.29 -8.36
CA ALA A 209 -3.08 -2.85 -8.19
C ALA A 209 -3.21 -3.60 -6.85
N LEU A 210 -2.09 -4.03 -6.25
CA LEU A 210 -2.07 -4.64 -4.91
C LEU A 210 -2.12 -3.63 -3.76
N ALA A 211 -2.05 -2.32 -4.05
CA ALA A 211 -2.15 -1.23 -3.08
C ALA A 211 -3.35 -0.31 -3.33
N THR A 212 -4.17 -0.59 -4.35
CA THR A 212 -5.32 0.21 -4.78
C THR A 212 -6.47 -0.69 -5.22
N CYS A 213 -7.58 -0.16 -5.73
CA CYS A 213 -8.62 -0.99 -6.34
C CYS A 213 -8.20 -1.56 -7.70
N GLY A 214 -7.11 -1.05 -8.28
CA GLY A 214 -6.54 -1.47 -9.55
C GLY A 214 -5.72 -0.37 -10.20
N TYR A 215 -4.88 -0.76 -11.16
CA TYR A 215 -3.94 0.11 -11.91
C TYR A 215 -2.83 0.77 -11.08
N GLY A 216 -3.10 1.25 -9.87
CA GLY A 216 -2.10 1.85 -8.99
C GLY A 216 -1.76 3.31 -9.28
N THR A 217 -0.96 3.92 -8.41
CA THR A 217 -0.54 5.33 -8.52
C THR A 217 0.82 5.45 -9.20
N ALA A 218 1.93 5.36 -8.46
CA ALA A 218 3.28 5.43 -9.04
C ALA A 218 3.56 4.25 -9.98
N LEU A 219 3.14 3.03 -9.62
CA LEU A 219 3.20 1.90 -10.55
C LEU A 219 2.19 2.06 -11.71
N GLY A 220 1.10 2.81 -11.53
CA GLY A 220 0.20 3.23 -12.60
C GLY A 220 0.87 4.16 -13.62
N VAL A 221 1.75 5.06 -13.18
CA VAL A 221 2.60 5.87 -14.07
C VAL A 221 3.56 4.98 -14.86
N VAL A 222 4.17 3.98 -14.21
CA VAL A 222 5.02 2.99 -14.89
C VAL A 222 4.24 2.19 -15.94
N ARG A 223 3.02 1.75 -15.61
CA ARG A 223 2.11 1.08 -16.56
C ARG A 223 1.79 1.96 -17.75
N ALA A 224 1.42 3.22 -17.53
CA ALA A 224 1.13 4.16 -18.60
C ALA A 224 2.35 4.39 -19.52
N LEU A 225 3.56 4.49 -18.96
CA LEU A 225 4.80 4.62 -19.74
C LEU A 225 5.09 3.35 -20.57
N HIS A 226 4.81 2.17 -20.01
CA HIS A 226 4.95 0.89 -20.69
C HIS A 226 3.93 0.72 -21.82
N GLU A 227 2.65 1.01 -21.55
CA GLU A 227 1.56 1.03 -22.54
C GLU A 227 1.87 1.99 -23.71
N ALA A 228 2.54 3.11 -23.43
CA ALA A 228 2.99 4.07 -24.44
C ALA A 228 4.28 3.64 -25.18
N GLY A 229 4.92 2.52 -24.82
CA GLY A 229 6.17 2.07 -25.44
C GLY A 229 7.41 2.93 -25.12
N THR A 230 7.30 3.84 -24.16
CA THR A 230 8.35 4.81 -23.79
C THR A 230 9.20 4.37 -22.60
N LEU A 231 8.73 3.40 -21.82
CA LEU A 231 9.51 2.81 -20.72
C LEU A 231 10.64 1.94 -21.27
N GLU A 232 11.88 2.23 -20.86
CA GLU A 232 13.03 1.34 -21.08
C GLU A 232 13.16 0.32 -19.95
N ARG A 233 13.02 0.78 -18.70
CA ARG A 233 13.15 -0.04 -17.49
C ARG A 233 12.46 0.61 -16.31
N VAL A 234 12.07 -0.22 -15.36
CA VAL A 234 11.79 0.21 -13.99
C VAL A 234 12.69 -0.50 -12.99
N TYR A 235 13.28 0.26 -12.09
CA TYR A 235 13.98 -0.24 -10.91
C TYR A 235 13.04 -0.13 -9.70
N CYS A 236 12.75 -1.24 -9.03
CA CYS A 236 12.02 -1.22 -7.76
C CYS A 236 12.97 -1.60 -6.63
N THR A 237 12.89 -0.91 -5.49
CA THR A 237 13.68 -1.30 -4.32
C THR A 237 13.00 -2.42 -3.53
N GLU A 238 13.71 -3.12 -2.66
CA GLU A 238 13.15 -4.18 -1.84
C GLU A 238 12.12 -3.64 -0.83
N THR A 239 12.38 -2.46 -0.26
CA THR A 239 11.54 -1.78 0.74
C THR A 239 11.50 -2.51 2.08
N ARG A 240 12.64 -2.59 2.75
CA ARG A 240 12.73 -3.13 4.11
C ARG A 240 11.93 -2.26 5.11
N PRO A 241 11.45 -2.87 6.22
CA PRO A 241 11.57 -4.28 6.54
C PRO A 241 10.53 -5.21 5.88
N TYR A 242 9.43 -4.68 5.35
CA TYR A 242 8.28 -5.49 4.91
C TYR A 242 8.43 -6.08 3.50
N ASN A 243 9.46 -5.66 2.77
CA ASN A 243 9.81 -6.17 1.46
C ASN A 243 8.68 -5.99 0.43
N GLN A 244 7.89 -4.91 0.50
CA GLN A 244 6.77 -4.74 -0.44
C GLN A 244 7.25 -4.62 -1.88
N GLY A 245 8.36 -3.94 -2.12
CA GLY A 245 8.86 -3.79 -3.49
C GLY A 245 9.42 -5.10 -4.04
N ALA A 246 10.12 -5.89 -3.20
CA ALA A 246 10.59 -7.22 -3.57
C ALA A 246 9.46 -8.24 -3.76
N ARG A 247 8.43 -8.22 -2.90
CA ARG A 247 7.36 -9.24 -2.91
C ARG A 247 6.21 -8.89 -3.85
N LEU A 248 5.80 -7.62 -3.89
CA LEU A 248 4.56 -7.20 -4.53
C LEU A 248 4.84 -6.44 -5.83
N THR A 249 5.70 -5.42 -5.79
CA THR A 249 6.03 -4.64 -7.00
C THR A 249 6.74 -5.50 -8.03
N ALA A 250 7.77 -6.26 -7.62
CA ALA A 250 8.44 -7.19 -8.53
C ALA A 250 7.47 -8.25 -9.09
N TYR A 251 6.52 -8.73 -8.29
CA TYR A 251 5.48 -9.65 -8.74
C TYR A 251 4.59 -9.01 -9.83
N GLU A 252 4.07 -7.80 -9.60
CA GLU A 252 3.23 -7.10 -10.58
C GLU A 252 4.00 -6.82 -11.89
N LEU A 253 5.27 -6.41 -11.80
CA LEU A 253 6.11 -6.17 -12.97
C LEU A 253 6.31 -7.44 -13.80
N VAL A 254 6.58 -8.57 -13.16
CA VAL A 254 6.72 -9.88 -13.84
C VAL A 254 5.40 -10.32 -14.45
N ALA A 255 4.30 -10.24 -13.70
CA ALA A 255 2.98 -10.67 -14.15
C ALA A 255 2.50 -9.91 -15.40
N GLU A 256 2.90 -8.65 -15.54
CA GLU A 256 2.52 -7.76 -16.65
C GLU A 256 3.57 -7.68 -17.76
N GLY A 257 4.70 -8.39 -17.63
CA GLY A 257 5.78 -8.36 -18.60
C GLY A 257 6.50 -7.01 -18.70
N ILE A 258 6.42 -6.17 -17.66
CA ILE A 258 7.09 -4.87 -17.60
C ILE A 258 8.58 -5.10 -17.30
N PRO A 259 9.52 -4.50 -18.05
CA PRO A 259 10.96 -4.71 -17.85
C PRO A 259 11.42 -4.11 -16.51
N GLY A 260 11.47 -4.96 -15.48
CA GLY A 260 11.80 -4.60 -14.11
C GLY A 260 13.19 -5.07 -13.64
N THR A 261 13.75 -4.40 -12.63
CA THR A 261 14.94 -4.86 -11.90
C THR A 261 14.80 -4.52 -10.42
N LEU A 262 14.95 -5.54 -9.56
CA LEU A 262 14.91 -5.38 -8.11
C LEU A 262 16.25 -4.86 -7.57
N LEU A 263 16.21 -3.92 -6.63
CA LEU A 263 17.36 -3.35 -5.95
C LEU A 263 17.23 -3.55 -4.43
N ALA A 264 18.36 -3.76 -3.74
CA ALA A 264 18.41 -3.49 -2.30
C ALA A 264 18.21 -1.98 -2.08
N ASP A 265 17.61 -1.58 -0.95
CA ASP A 265 17.38 -0.15 -0.67
C ASP A 265 18.71 0.64 -0.62
N SER A 266 19.79 0.01 -0.17
CA SER A 266 21.14 0.58 -0.11
C SER A 266 21.81 0.78 -1.47
N ALA A 267 21.31 0.15 -2.54
CA ALA A 267 21.88 0.25 -3.87
C ALA A 267 21.38 1.49 -4.66
N VAL A 268 20.40 2.23 -4.13
CA VAL A 268 19.69 3.31 -4.83
C VAL A 268 20.62 4.40 -5.37
N ALA A 269 21.47 4.98 -4.51
CA ALA A 269 22.36 6.06 -4.94
C ALA A 269 23.35 5.58 -6.02
N PHE A 270 23.89 4.38 -5.86
CA PHE A 270 24.78 3.79 -6.87
C PHE A 270 24.03 3.48 -8.18
N ALA A 271 22.78 3.02 -8.10
CA ALA A 271 21.94 2.80 -9.27
C ALA A 271 21.66 4.11 -10.01
N MET A 272 21.42 5.23 -9.31
CA MET A 272 21.26 6.55 -9.92
C MET A 272 22.52 6.98 -10.68
N ALA A 273 23.71 6.67 -10.16
CA ALA A 273 24.97 6.96 -10.84
C ALA A 273 25.23 6.08 -12.08
N GLN A 274 24.74 4.83 -12.10
CA GLN A 274 25.17 3.82 -13.08
C GLN A 274 24.09 3.41 -14.10
N LYS A 275 22.82 3.54 -13.75
CA LYS A 275 21.70 2.94 -14.50
C LYS A 275 20.88 3.95 -15.30
N LYS A 276 21.38 5.18 -15.46
CA LYS A 276 20.75 6.25 -16.26
C LYS A 276 19.30 6.50 -15.85
N ILE A 277 19.00 6.47 -14.55
CA ILE A 277 17.66 6.72 -14.04
C ILE A 277 17.24 8.14 -14.45
N THR A 278 16.10 8.25 -15.12
CA THR A 278 15.59 9.52 -15.66
C THR A 278 14.58 10.19 -14.74
N ALA A 279 13.89 9.43 -13.90
CA ALA A 279 12.95 9.96 -12.91
C ALA A 279 12.74 8.97 -11.75
N VAL A 280 12.44 9.50 -10.58
CA VAL A 280 11.93 8.73 -9.44
C VAL A 280 10.44 8.99 -9.31
N VAL A 281 9.63 7.95 -9.15
CA VAL A 281 8.18 8.07 -8.93
C VAL A 281 7.79 7.19 -7.76
N VAL A 282 7.28 7.79 -6.68
CA VAL A 282 6.83 7.11 -5.46
C VAL A 282 5.36 7.40 -5.16
N GLY A 283 4.75 6.60 -4.29
CA GLY A 283 3.41 6.89 -3.77
C GLY A 283 3.43 7.93 -2.65
N ALA A 284 2.28 8.12 -2.01
CA ALA A 284 2.18 8.81 -0.73
C ALA A 284 1.11 8.16 0.15
N ASP A 285 1.38 8.10 1.45
CA ASP A 285 0.37 7.80 2.45
C ASP A 285 -0.39 9.08 2.84
N ARG A 286 0.32 10.21 2.92
CA ARG A 286 -0.27 11.51 3.24
C ARG A 286 0.52 12.66 2.64
N ILE A 287 -0.18 13.66 2.12
CA ILE A 287 0.41 14.92 1.66
C ILE A 287 -0.21 16.05 2.47
N VAL A 288 0.59 16.83 3.19
CA VAL A 288 0.09 17.88 4.09
C VAL A 288 0.04 19.26 3.41
N ALA A 289 -0.46 20.29 4.09
CA ALA A 289 -0.78 21.58 3.48
C ALA A 289 0.40 22.30 2.80
N ASN A 290 1.63 22.20 3.34
CA ASN A 290 2.82 22.78 2.73
C ASN A 290 3.43 21.93 1.60
N GLY A 291 2.86 20.75 1.30
CA GLY A 291 3.34 19.83 0.29
C GLY A 291 4.37 18.80 0.79
N ASP A 292 4.70 18.77 2.09
CA ASP A 292 5.49 17.67 2.65
C ASP A 292 4.72 16.35 2.52
N VAL A 293 5.47 15.27 2.29
CA VAL A 293 4.90 13.95 2.00
C VAL A 293 5.36 12.94 3.04
N ALA A 294 4.39 12.32 3.73
CA ALA A 294 4.63 11.11 4.47
C ALA A 294 4.45 9.90 3.55
N ASN A 295 5.46 9.05 3.45
CA ASN A 295 5.42 7.82 2.66
C ASN A 295 6.32 6.75 3.30
N LYS A 296 6.30 5.54 2.76
CA LYS A 296 7.09 4.40 3.26
C LYS A 296 8.54 4.79 3.56
N LEU A 297 9.05 4.36 4.72
CA LEU A 297 10.45 4.55 5.13
C LEU A 297 11.40 4.16 3.99
N GLY A 298 12.33 5.07 3.68
CA GLY A 298 13.25 5.00 2.55
C GLY A 298 12.95 6.09 1.52
N THR A 299 11.72 6.61 1.47
CA THR A 299 11.32 7.63 0.48
C THR A 299 12.15 8.91 0.61
N PHE A 300 12.36 9.39 1.84
CA PHE A 300 13.20 10.56 2.07
C PHE A 300 14.65 10.33 1.61
N SER A 301 15.22 9.16 1.91
CA SER A 301 16.57 8.78 1.45
C SER A 301 16.67 8.73 -0.08
N LEU A 302 15.64 8.21 -0.76
CA LEU A 302 15.55 8.24 -2.22
C LEU A 302 15.49 9.67 -2.77
N ALA A 303 14.72 10.55 -2.11
CA ALA A 303 14.60 11.95 -2.53
C ALA A 303 15.93 12.71 -2.39
N LEU A 304 16.67 12.46 -1.31
CA LEU A 304 18.03 13.01 -1.13
C LEU A 304 19.00 12.53 -2.22
N ALA A 305 19.00 11.23 -2.54
CA ALA A 305 19.83 10.67 -3.60
C ALA A 305 19.44 11.23 -4.97
N ALA A 306 18.14 11.32 -5.27
CA ALA A 306 17.64 11.89 -6.52
C ALA A 306 18.06 13.35 -6.67
N HIS A 307 17.93 14.14 -5.60
CA HIS A 307 18.35 15.54 -5.58
C HIS A 307 19.86 15.69 -5.83
N TYR A 308 20.70 14.87 -5.18
CA TYR A 308 22.15 14.87 -5.42
C TYR A 308 22.50 14.57 -6.89
N HIS A 309 21.80 13.62 -7.51
CA HIS A 309 21.98 13.25 -8.92
C HIS A 309 21.20 14.12 -9.91
N GLN A 310 20.49 15.15 -9.43
CA GLN A 310 19.65 16.03 -10.25
C GLN A 310 18.57 15.28 -11.05
N ILE A 311 18.07 14.18 -10.50
CA ILE A 311 17.00 13.38 -11.06
C ILE A 311 15.66 13.93 -10.53
N PRO A 312 14.67 14.20 -11.40
CA PRO A 312 13.37 14.69 -10.95
C PRO A 312 12.66 13.64 -10.08
N PHE A 313 12.22 14.08 -8.91
CA PHE A 313 11.52 13.25 -7.93
C PHE A 313 10.02 13.58 -7.92
N TYR A 314 9.20 12.60 -8.25
CA TYR A 314 7.74 12.70 -8.33
C TYR A 314 7.07 11.92 -7.22
N VAL A 315 5.96 12.47 -6.74
CA VAL A 315 5.02 11.79 -5.85
C VAL A 315 3.70 11.60 -6.60
N ALA A 316 3.20 10.38 -6.69
CA ALA A 316 1.94 10.05 -7.35
C ALA A 316 0.90 9.60 -6.32
N ALA A 317 -0.13 10.40 -6.12
CA ALA A 317 -1.18 10.14 -5.15
C ALA A 317 -2.49 10.81 -5.57
N PRO A 318 -3.64 10.22 -5.23
CA PRO A 318 -4.93 10.87 -5.45
C PRO A 318 -5.07 12.12 -4.61
N SER A 319 -5.92 13.07 -5.02
CA SER A 319 -6.29 14.24 -4.21
C SER A 319 -6.92 13.83 -2.87
N SER A 320 -7.40 12.59 -2.74
CA SER A 320 -7.89 12.00 -1.50
C SER A 320 -6.81 11.87 -0.41
N SER A 321 -5.55 11.72 -0.80
CA SER A 321 -4.39 11.64 0.10
C SER A 321 -3.87 13.00 0.60
N TRP A 322 -4.43 14.11 0.12
CA TRP A 322 -4.10 15.45 0.60
C TRP A 322 -4.89 15.81 1.87
N ASP A 323 -4.16 16.18 2.92
CA ASP A 323 -4.66 16.55 4.24
C ASP A 323 -4.35 18.02 4.55
N PRO A 324 -5.28 18.96 4.28
CA PRO A 324 -5.08 20.38 4.56
C PRO A 324 -5.09 20.72 6.05
N LYS A 325 -5.49 19.79 6.94
CA LYS A 325 -5.59 20.06 8.37
C LYS A 325 -4.22 20.08 9.05
N LEU A 326 -3.24 19.39 8.47
CA LEU A 326 -1.87 19.38 8.96
C LEU A 326 -1.03 20.44 8.23
N PRO A 327 -0.39 21.37 8.95
CA PRO A 327 0.33 22.47 8.30
C PRO A 327 1.64 22.03 7.63
N CYS A 328 2.36 21.06 8.23
CA CYS A 328 3.65 20.59 7.72
C CYS A 328 3.96 19.16 8.17
N GLY A 329 5.03 18.57 7.61
CA GLY A 329 5.39 17.17 7.86
C GLY A 329 5.70 16.85 9.32
N SER A 330 6.18 17.82 10.11
CA SER A 330 6.41 17.64 11.55
C SER A 330 5.14 17.39 12.36
N SER A 331 3.97 17.71 11.80
CA SER A 331 2.66 17.45 12.43
C SER A 331 2.13 16.04 12.15
N VAL A 332 2.83 15.24 11.34
CA VAL A 332 2.47 13.85 11.07
C VAL A 332 3.08 12.95 12.15
N VAL A 333 2.22 12.24 12.87
CA VAL A 333 2.67 11.19 13.80
C VAL A 333 3.14 9.99 12.98
N ILE A 334 4.42 9.63 13.13
CA ILE A 334 5.00 8.48 12.45
C ILE A 334 4.65 7.20 13.23
N GLU A 335 4.04 6.25 12.53
CA GLU A 335 3.80 4.91 13.07
C GLU A 335 5.14 4.21 13.31
N GLU A 336 5.45 3.90 14.57
CA GLU A 336 6.54 2.98 14.90
C GLU A 336 5.99 1.58 15.13
N ARG A 337 6.69 0.59 14.60
CA ARG A 337 6.24 -0.80 14.62
C ARG A 337 7.18 -1.68 15.42
N THR A 338 6.73 -2.91 15.68
CA THR A 338 7.44 -3.83 16.57
C THR A 338 8.86 -4.12 16.07
N ALA A 339 9.79 -4.31 17.01
CA ALA A 339 11.16 -4.69 16.71
C ALA A 339 11.26 -6.02 15.94
N ALA A 340 10.30 -6.93 16.14
CA ALA A 340 10.26 -8.24 15.49
C ALA A 340 10.19 -8.11 13.97
N GLU A 341 9.46 -7.14 13.44
CA GLU A 341 9.30 -6.96 11.99
C GLU A 341 10.59 -6.53 11.29
N LEU A 342 11.50 -5.83 11.99
CA LEU A 342 12.85 -5.54 11.50
C LEU A 342 13.80 -6.72 11.75
N THR A 343 13.77 -7.31 12.94
CA THR A 343 14.78 -8.29 13.38
C THR A 343 14.55 -9.70 12.84
N HIS A 344 13.33 -10.04 12.41
CA HIS A 344 12.96 -11.36 11.91
C HIS A 344 12.45 -11.29 10.46
N ILE A 345 12.67 -12.37 9.73
CA ILE A 345 12.06 -12.63 8.42
C ILE A 345 11.51 -14.05 8.47
N ASN A 346 10.23 -14.24 8.12
CA ASN A 346 9.54 -15.54 8.16
C ASN A 346 9.71 -16.29 9.50
N GLY A 347 9.58 -15.56 10.61
CA GLY A 347 9.73 -16.10 11.97
C GLY A 347 11.17 -16.40 12.40
N GLN A 348 12.16 -16.26 11.50
CA GLN A 348 13.56 -16.49 11.81
C GLN A 348 14.28 -15.18 12.12
N ARG A 349 14.98 -15.13 13.26
CA ARG A 349 15.72 -13.95 13.69
C ARG A 349 17.01 -13.81 12.90
N ILE A 350 17.19 -12.65 12.28
CA ILE A 350 18.38 -12.29 11.50
C ILE A 350 19.32 -11.41 12.33
N ALA A 351 18.78 -10.47 13.10
CA ALA A 351 19.57 -9.54 13.92
C ALA A 351 20.17 -10.23 15.18
N ALA A 352 21.23 -9.66 15.74
CA ALA A 352 21.87 -10.14 16.98
C ALA A 352 20.96 -10.04 18.22
N GLN A 353 21.09 -10.96 19.18
CA GLN A 353 20.25 -10.98 20.39
C GLN A 353 20.57 -9.79 21.31
N GLY A 354 19.52 -9.14 21.83
CA GLY A 354 19.65 -8.00 22.75
C GLY A 354 19.87 -6.62 22.11
N ILE A 355 19.90 -6.50 20.78
CA ILE A 355 20.02 -5.18 20.12
C ILE A 355 18.72 -4.38 20.20
N ASP A 356 18.82 -3.09 20.51
CA ASP A 356 17.72 -2.14 20.44
C ASP A 356 17.34 -1.84 18.99
N VAL A 357 16.05 -1.54 18.76
CA VAL A 357 15.50 -1.36 17.42
C VAL A 357 14.67 -0.10 17.35
N TRP A 358 14.96 0.72 16.34
CA TRP A 358 14.08 1.78 15.87
C TRP A 358 13.47 1.36 14.53
N ASN A 359 12.15 1.26 14.46
CA ASN A 359 11.43 0.75 13.29
C ASN A 359 10.25 1.65 12.91
N PRO A 360 10.51 2.87 12.40
CA PRO A 360 9.47 3.72 11.84
C PRO A 360 8.93 3.13 10.53
N ALA A 361 7.61 3.11 10.37
CA ALA A 361 6.98 2.59 9.15
C ALA A 361 7.03 3.60 7.99
N PHE A 362 7.22 4.89 8.28
CA PHE A 362 7.16 5.99 7.33
C PHE A 362 8.27 7.02 7.63
N ASP A 363 8.62 7.81 6.62
CA ASP A 363 9.42 9.03 6.77
C ASP A 363 8.72 10.22 6.11
N ILE A 364 9.27 11.41 6.34
CA ILE A 364 8.78 12.66 5.74
C ILE A 364 9.77 13.10 4.67
N THR A 365 9.27 13.26 3.44
CA THR A 365 9.98 13.92 2.34
C THR A 365 9.57 15.39 2.29
N PRO A 366 10.51 16.33 2.58
CA PRO A 366 10.24 17.76 2.49
C PRO A 366 9.89 18.21 1.08
N VAL A 367 8.98 19.17 0.97
CA VAL A 367 8.47 19.70 -0.32
C VAL A 367 9.56 20.12 -1.31
N ASN A 368 10.70 20.64 -0.83
CA ASN A 368 11.79 21.12 -1.67
C ASN A 368 12.57 20.00 -2.38
N LEU A 369 12.43 18.74 -1.95
CA LEU A 369 13.02 17.59 -2.63
C LEU A 369 12.11 16.99 -3.69
N ILE A 370 10.84 17.41 -3.76
CA ILE A 370 9.85 16.93 -4.74
C ILE A 370 9.96 17.77 -6.03
N THR A 371 11.08 17.59 -6.73
CA THR A 371 11.50 18.42 -7.87
C THR A 371 10.74 18.13 -9.17
N GLY A 372 10.14 16.95 -9.31
CA GLY A 372 9.31 16.56 -10.44
C GLY A 372 7.88 17.09 -10.34
N GLY A 373 7.35 17.13 -9.12
CA GLY A 373 5.97 17.55 -8.81
C GLY A 373 5.12 16.41 -8.24
N ILE A 374 3.90 16.77 -7.87
CA ILE A 374 2.88 15.87 -7.31
C ILE A 374 1.88 15.56 -8.42
N ILE A 375 1.78 14.28 -8.77
CA ILE A 375 0.91 13.72 -9.81
C ILE A 375 -0.38 13.27 -9.15
N THR A 376 -1.49 13.82 -9.62
CA THR A 376 -2.85 13.51 -9.16
C THR A 376 -3.75 13.21 -10.37
N GLU A 377 -4.99 12.81 -10.12
CA GLU A 377 -6.02 12.64 -11.14
C GLU A 377 -6.44 13.95 -11.81
N LEU A 378 -6.04 15.10 -11.25
CA LEU A 378 -6.33 16.45 -11.74
C LEU A 378 -5.18 17.02 -12.58
N GLY A 379 -4.03 16.34 -12.62
CA GLY A 379 -2.83 16.80 -13.31
C GLY A 379 -1.56 16.68 -12.46
N VAL A 380 -0.48 17.29 -12.95
CA VAL A 380 0.82 17.35 -12.27
C VAL A 380 1.06 18.77 -11.79
N PHE A 381 1.31 18.92 -10.48
CA PHE A 381 1.48 20.22 -9.84
C PHE A 381 2.86 20.34 -9.20
N PRO A 382 3.50 21.52 -9.25
CA PRO A 382 4.64 21.81 -8.38
C PRO A 382 4.22 21.58 -6.92
N ALA A 383 5.04 20.90 -6.13
CA ALA A 383 4.65 20.48 -4.78
C ALA A 383 4.24 21.66 -3.87
N ALA A 384 4.94 22.79 -3.99
CA ALA A 384 4.61 24.03 -3.26
C ALA A 384 3.26 24.66 -3.66
N ASN A 385 2.73 24.34 -4.85
CA ASN A 385 1.47 24.90 -5.36
C ASN A 385 0.28 23.95 -5.19
N LEU A 386 0.48 22.77 -4.58
CA LEU A 386 -0.57 21.76 -4.48
C LEU A 386 -1.83 22.29 -3.79
N THR A 387 -1.69 22.97 -2.66
CA THR A 387 -2.84 23.50 -1.90
C THR A 387 -3.68 24.47 -2.72
N ALA A 388 -3.05 25.38 -3.48
CA ALA A 388 -3.78 26.29 -4.35
C ALA A 388 -4.56 25.52 -5.44
N ALA A 389 -3.94 24.53 -6.08
CA ALA A 389 -4.59 23.70 -7.08
C ALA A 389 -5.79 22.92 -6.49
N MET A 390 -5.62 22.32 -5.31
CA MET A 390 -6.67 21.53 -4.66
C MET A 390 -7.87 22.36 -4.20
N LEU A 391 -7.66 23.61 -3.81
CA LEU A 391 -8.75 24.52 -3.44
C LEU A 391 -9.57 24.94 -4.66
N VAL A 392 -8.93 25.20 -5.80
CA VAL A 392 -9.62 25.57 -7.06
C VAL A 392 -10.43 24.40 -7.63
N SER A 393 -9.98 23.16 -7.45
CA SER A 393 -10.72 22.00 -7.95
C SER A 393 -11.92 21.58 -7.09
N LYS A 394 -12.09 22.17 -5.89
CA LYS A 394 -13.23 21.93 -4.99
C LYS A 394 -14.33 23.00 -5.07
N SER A 395 -14.02 24.15 -5.68
CA SER A 395 -14.98 25.23 -6.01
C SER A 395 -15.60 25.00 -7.37
#